data_AF-A0AAD8N661-F1
#
_entry.id   AF-A0AAD8N661-F1
#
_cell.length_a   1.000
_cell.length_b   1.000
_cell.length_c   1.000
_cell.angle_alpha   90.00
_cell.angle_beta   90.00
_cell.angle_gamma   90.00
#
_symmetry.space_group_name_H-M   'P 1'
#
loop_
_entity.id
_entity.type
_entity.pdbx_description
1 polymer ?
#
loop_
_entity_poly.entity_id
_entity_poly.type
_entity_poly.pdbx_seq_one_letter_code
_entity_poly.pdbx_strand_id
1 'polypeptide(L)'
;MSNVVPFTEWMDLQGNRRAMKRTAKELDYFMTSWINDHNQRRATQGSSNEDRDFIEVMISLFAESDGQAYGCNSVDVIKATVMTLVFAGADATSVALTWALALLLRHKKVLQRVQQEIDVLVGNERFVVESDIRHLVYLQAVVKETLRLYPAAPTSLSVIWPRNSLILEKREEMSNVLRKMRAGGGTEKKK
;
A
#
# COMPACT_ATOMS: atom_id res chain seq x y z
N MET A 1 -5.32 19.41 8.93
CA MET A 1 -5.79 20.77 8.56
C MET A 1 -4.71 21.66 7.94
N SER A 2 -3.40 21.37 8.09
CA SER A 2 -2.31 22.15 7.46
C SER A 2 -2.36 22.21 5.92
N ASN A 3 -2.92 21.19 5.27
CA ASN A 3 -3.01 21.14 3.80
C ASN A 3 -4.06 22.10 3.19
N VAL A 4 -4.82 22.80 4.04
CA VAL A 4 -5.89 23.72 3.63
C VAL A 4 -5.40 25.17 3.64
N VAL A 5 -4.30 25.47 4.35
CA VAL A 5 -3.85 26.85 4.61
C VAL A 5 -2.31 26.95 4.57
N PRO A 6 -1.70 27.19 3.40
CA PRO A 6 -0.24 27.14 3.21
C PRO A 6 0.55 28.18 4.03
N PHE A 7 -0.06 29.29 4.44
CA PHE A 7 0.65 30.33 5.21
C PHE A 7 0.98 29.92 6.66
N THR A 8 0.39 28.84 7.18
CA THR A 8 0.62 28.36 8.56
C THR A 8 1.72 27.29 8.68
N GLU A 9 2.34 26.90 7.55
CA GLU A 9 3.30 25.81 7.48
C GLU A 9 4.61 26.07 8.25
N TRP A 10 5.02 27.33 8.38
CA TRP A 10 6.23 27.72 9.14
C TRP A 10 6.06 27.54 10.65
N MET A 11 4.85 27.66 11.17
CA MET A 11 4.61 27.82 12.60
C MET A 11 4.54 26.49 13.37
N ASP A 12 4.41 25.35 12.68
CA ASP A 12 4.32 23.99 13.26
C ASP A 12 3.50 23.95 14.58
N LEU A 13 2.35 24.64 14.59
CA LEU A 13 1.57 24.90 15.82
C LEU A 13 1.09 23.63 16.52
N GLN A 14 0.87 22.55 15.77
CA GLN A 14 0.47 21.24 16.30
C GLN A 14 1.67 20.35 16.66
N GLY A 15 2.91 20.79 16.37
CA GLY A 15 4.12 20.02 16.58
C GLY A 15 4.23 18.77 15.71
N ASN A 16 3.35 18.60 14.72
CA ASN A 16 3.32 17.42 13.85
C ASN A 16 4.64 17.23 13.11
N ARG A 17 5.30 18.32 12.68
CA ARG A 17 6.59 18.22 11.98
C ARG A 17 7.69 17.76 12.93
N ARG A 18 7.69 18.26 14.18
CA ARG A 18 8.61 17.77 15.23
C ARG A 18 8.35 16.31 15.59
N ALA A 19 7.09 15.92 15.76
CA ALA A 19 6.71 14.54 16.05
C ALA A 19 7.13 13.60 14.90
N MET A 20 6.80 13.95 13.67
CA MET A 20 7.18 13.18 12.48
C MET A 20 8.70 13.03 12.35
N LYS A 21 9.48 14.09 12.64
CA LYS A 21 10.95 14.00 12.66
C LYS A 21 11.49 13.08 13.77
N ARG A 22 10.84 13.03 14.93
CA ARG A 22 11.22 12.11 16.02
C ARG A 22 10.94 10.67 15.62
N THR A 23 9.72 10.39 15.18
CA THR A 23 9.31 9.07 14.69
C THR A 23 10.19 8.58 13.53
N ALA A 24 10.52 9.48 12.58
CA ALA A 24 11.42 9.14 11.48
C ALA A 24 12.83 8.75 11.97
N LYS A 25 13.36 9.42 13.00
CA LYS A 25 14.67 9.06 13.59
C LYS A 25 14.62 7.70 14.30
N GLU A 26 13.55 7.41 15.03
CA GLU A 26 13.37 6.12 15.70
C GLU A 26 13.27 4.98 14.67
N LEU A 27 12.49 5.19 13.60
CA LEU A 27 12.36 4.22 12.52
C LEU A 27 13.67 4.01 11.76
N ASP A 28 14.41 5.08 11.46
CA ASP A 28 15.73 4.96 10.81
C ASP A 28 16.74 4.23 11.69
N TYR A 29 16.75 4.49 13.00
CA TYR A 29 17.58 3.76 13.94
C TYR A 29 17.23 2.27 13.96
N PHE A 30 15.94 1.94 14.05
CA PHE A 30 15.46 0.56 14.01
C PHE A 30 15.88 -0.14 12.71
N MET A 31 15.65 0.48 11.55
CA MET A 31 16.02 -0.08 10.25
C MET A 31 17.53 -0.28 10.11
N THR A 32 18.33 0.67 10.59
CA THR A 32 19.79 0.56 10.61
C THR A 32 20.25 -0.61 11.47
N SER A 33 19.70 -0.73 12.68
CA SER A 33 19.99 -1.84 13.59
C SER A 33 19.62 -3.18 12.97
N TRP A 34 18.48 -3.25 12.29
CA TRP A 34 17.97 -4.48 11.70
C TRP A 34 18.83 -4.94 10.51
N ILE A 35 19.22 -4.00 9.63
CA ILE A 35 20.16 -4.30 8.53
C ILE A 35 21.52 -4.75 9.08
N ASN A 36 22.02 -4.08 10.12
CA ASN A 36 23.30 -4.44 10.72
C ASN A 36 23.28 -5.85 11.33
N ASP A 37 22.20 -6.21 12.02
CA ASP A 37 21.98 -7.55 12.56
C ASP A 37 22.00 -8.61 11.44
N HIS A 38 21.35 -8.36 10.30
CA HIS A 38 21.38 -9.29 9.18
C HIS A 38 22.76 -9.40 8.54
N ASN A 39 23.48 -8.29 8.36
CA ASN A 39 24.87 -8.34 7.89
C ASN A 39 25.78 -9.16 8.82
N GLN A 40 25.58 -9.04 10.14
CA GLN A 40 26.33 -9.83 11.13
C GLN A 40 26.00 -11.32 11.07
N ARG A 41 24.72 -11.68 10.90
CA ARG A 41 24.30 -13.08 10.70
C ARG A 41 24.92 -13.69 9.46
N ARG A 42 24.94 -12.96 8.34
CA ARG A 42 25.56 -13.41 7.09
C ARG A 42 27.05 -13.67 7.23
N ALA A 43 27.76 -12.82 7.98
CA ALA A 43 29.18 -12.97 8.24
C ALA A 43 29.52 -14.17 9.14
N THR A 44 28.59 -14.56 10.03
CA THR A 44 28.84 -15.59 11.06
C THR A 44 28.34 -16.98 10.68
N GLN A 45 27.21 -17.08 9.98
CA GLN A 45 26.54 -18.37 9.73
C GLN A 45 26.63 -18.84 8.27
N GLY A 46 27.09 -17.99 7.34
CA GLY A 46 26.98 -18.27 5.91
C GLY A 46 25.53 -18.27 5.42
N SER A 47 25.30 -18.02 4.13
CA SER A 47 23.93 -17.95 3.60
C SER A 47 23.33 -19.36 3.48
N SER A 48 22.63 -19.83 4.51
CA SER A 48 21.69 -20.95 4.39
C SER A 48 20.49 -20.50 3.56
N ASN A 49 20.05 -21.33 2.61
CA ASN A 49 18.96 -20.97 1.70
C ASN A 49 17.56 -21.13 2.33
N GLU A 50 17.47 -21.75 3.51
CA GLU A 50 16.19 -22.11 4.15
C GLU A 50 15.57 -20.97 4.99
N ASP A 51 16.35 -19.96 5.40
CA ASP A 51 15.90 -18.85 6.28
C ASP A 51 16.13 -17.46 5.66
N ARG A 52 16.08 -17.34 4.33
CA ARG A 52 16.27 -16.05 3.66
C ARG A 52 15.05 -15.15 3.84
N ASP A 53 15.21 -14.08 4.59
CA ASP A 53 14.21 -13.01 4.67
C ASP A 53 14.32 -12.00 3.51
N PHE A 54 13.30 -11.15 3.39
CA PHE A 54 13.23 -10.13 2.33
C PHE A 54 14.42 -9.15 2.38
N ILE A 55 14.95 -8.84 3.57
CA ILE A 55 16.09 -7.94 3.73
C ILE A 55 17.36 -8.61 3.23
N GLU A 56 17.57 -9.89 3.52
CA GLU A 56 18.72 -10.65 3.02
C GLU A 56 18.72 -10.71 1.49
N VAL A 57 17.55 -10.93 0.88
CA VAL A 57 17.39 -10.88 -0.59
C VAL A 57 17.78 -9.49 -1.11
N MET A 58 17.26 -8.42 -0.51
CA MET A 58 17.57 -7.04 -0.92
C MET A 58 19.06 -6.71 -0.77
N ILE A 59 19.71 -7.11 0.33
CA ILE A 59 21.15 -6.92 0.53
C ILE A 59 21.94 -7.69 -0.55
N SER A 60 21.52 -8.92 -0.89
CA SER A 60 22.18 -9.73 -1.93
C SER A 60 22.11 -9.06 -3.30
N LEU A 61 20.93 -8.53 -3.67
CA LEU A 61 20.70 -7.88 -4.96
C LEU A 61 21.58 -6.64 -5.15
N PHE A 62 21.83 -5.87 -4.09
CA PHE A 62 22.66 -4.66 -4.17
C PHE A 62 24.13 -4.87 -3.78
N ALA A 63 24.52 -6.07 -3.37
CA ALA A 63 25.92 -6.43 -3.19
C ALA A 63 26.68 -6.49 -4.52
N GLU A 64 25.96 -6.83 -5.61
CA GLU A 64 26.53 -6.93 -6.97
C GLU A 64 26.63 -5.57 -7.69
N SER A 65 25.96 -4.53 -7.20
CA SER A 65 25.80 -3.24 -7.89
C SER A 65 26.74 -2.12 -7.40
N ASP A 66 27.94 -2.48 -6.94
CA ASP A 66 28.98 -1.53 -6.47
C ASP A 66 28.51 -0.58 -5.34
N GLY A 67 27.49 -0.99 -4.58
CA GLY A 67 26.91 -0.20 -3.50
C GLY A 67 26.02 0.97 -3.95
N GLN A 68 25.80 1.16 -5.26
CA GLN A 68 24.86 2.15 -5.78
C GLN A 68 23.59 1.49 -6.33
N ALA A 69 22.46 2.08 -5.98
CA ALA A 69 21.15 1.69 -6.47
C ALA A 69 20.49 2.95 -7.05
N TYR A 70 20.31 3.01 -8.37
CA TYR A 70 19.66 4.15 -9.05
C TYR A 70 20.29 5.53 -8.72
N GLY A 71 21.61 5.58 -8.52
CA GLY A 71 22.33 6.82 -8.16
C GLY A 71 22.23 7.22 -6.68
N CYS A 72 21.60 6.39 -5.84
CA CYS A 72 21.49 6.55 -4.39
C CYS A 72 22.30 5.46 -3.65
N ASN A 73 22.58 5.70 -2.37
CA ASN A 73 23.16 4.69 -1.49
C ASN A 73 22.24 3.46 -1.43
N SER A 74 22.76 2.27 -1.72
CA SER A 74 22.00 1.03 -1.69
C SER A 74 21.30 0.80 -0.35
N VAL A 75 21.96 1.11 0.77
CA VAL A 75 21.42 0.96 2.13
C VAL A 75 20.16 1.81 2.32
N ASP A 76 20.16 3.06 1.84
CA ASP A 76 19.00 3.96 1.99
C ASP A 76 17.82 3.47 1.14
N VAL A 77 18.08 2.93 -0.05
CA VAL A 77 17.07 2.32 -0.92
C VAL A 77 16.47 1.07 -0.26
N ILE A 78 17.30 0.21 0.35
CA ILE A 78 16.84 -0.98 1.07
C ILE A 78 15.95 -0.57 2.26
N LYS A 79 16.42 0.37 3.10
CA LYS A 79 15.64 0.89 4.23
C LYS A 79 14.28 1.42 3.77
N ALA A 80 14.27 2.30 2.78
CA ALA A 80 13.05 2.91 2.26
C ALA A 80 12.07 1.88 1.69
N THR A 81 12.57 0.90 0.95
CA THR A 81 11.74 -0.14 0.32
C THR A 81 11.09 -1.05 1.36
N VAL A 82 11.89 -1.56 2.31
CA VAL A 82 11.40 -2.44 3.38
C VAL A 82 10.40 -1.70 4.26
N MET A 83 10.72 -0.47 4.63
CA MET A 83 9.84 0.38 5.43
C MET A 83 8.51 0.61 4.71
N THR A 84 8.54 0.97 3.43
CA THR A 84 7.32 1.17 2.63
C THR A 84 6.47 -0.08 2.57
N LEU A 85 7.08 -1.26 2.38
CA LEU A 85 6.36 -2.54 2.35
C LEU A 85 5.67 -2.84 3.69
N VAL A 86 6.38 -2.65 4.81
CA VAL A 86 5.85 -2.88 6.16
C VAL A 86 4.69 -1.94 6.45
N PHE A 87 4.83 -0.63 6.18
CA PHE A 87 3.75 0.33 6.41
C PHE A 87 2.54 0.07 5.51
N ALA A 88 2.76 -0.18 4.23
CA ALA A 88 1.68 -0.48 3.28
C ALA A 88 0.90 -1.74 3.69
N GLY A 89 1.60 -2.77 4.19
CA GLY A 89 0.97 -4.00 4.67
C GLY A 89 0.27 -3.83 6.02
N ALA A 90 0.91 -3.18 6.99
CA ALA A 90 0.41 -3.10 8.37
C ALA A 90 -0.91 -2.31 8.46
N ASP A 91 -0.95 -1.10 7.89
CA ASP A 91 -2.14 -0.26 8.00
C ASP A 91 -3.31 -0.86 7.22
N ALA A 92 -3.07 -1.35 6.00
CA ALA A 92 -4.12 -1.93 5.16
C ALA A 92 -4.71 -3.21 5.77
N THR A 93 -3.87 -4.10 6.30
CA THR A 93 -4.33 -5.35 6.93
C THR A 93 -5.06 -5.09 8.23
N SER A 94 -4.59 -4.15 9.06
CA SER A 94 -5.26 -3.76 10.31
C SER A 94 -6.69 -3.25 10.04
N VAL A 95 -6.85 -2.37 9.06
CA VAL A 95 -8.16 -1.84 8.67
C VAL A 95 -9.05 -2.95 8.12
N ALA A 96 -8.53 -3.80 7.22
CA ALA A 96 -9.28 -4.91 6.65
C ALA A 96 -9.77 -5.91 7.72
N LEU A 97 -8.90 -6.29 8.67
CA LEU A 97 -9.23 -7.19 9.77
C LEU A 97 -10.28 -6.57 10.70
N THR A 98 -10.12 -5.29 11.03
CA THR A 98 -11.08 -4.57 11.88
C THR A 98 -12.49 -4.59 11.27
N TRP A 99 -12.61 -4.29 9.98
CA TRP A 99 -13.90 -4.34 9.28
C TRP A 99 -14.42 -5.76 9.11
N ALA A 100 -13.55 -6.74 8.82
CA ALA A 100 -13.95 -8.14 8.67
C ALA A 100 -14.57 -8.67 9.99
N LEU A 101 -13.92 -8.43 11.12
CA LEU A 101 -14.42 -8.81 12.43
C LEU A 101 -15.72 -8.05 12.79
N ALA A 102 -15.78 -6.75 12.52
CA ALA A 102 -17.00 -5.96 12.75
C ALA A 102 -18.20 -6.49 11.95
N LEU A 103 -17.99 -6.85 10.67
CA LEU A 103 -19.03 -7.42 9.81
C LEU A 103 -19.46 -8.81 10.25
N LEU A 104 -18.52 -9.67 10.64
CA LEU A 104 -18.81 -11.01 11.14
C LEU A 104 -19.63 -10.96 12.44
N LEU A 105 -19.26 -10.09 13.39
CA LEU A 105 -19.99 -9.92 14.64
C LEU A 105 -21.40 -9.35 14.42
N ARG A 106 -21.56 -8.47 13.43
CA ARG A 106 -22.87 -7.91 13.05
C ARG A 106 -23.77 -8.95 12.37
N HIS A 107 -23.21 -9.86 11.59
CA HIS A 107 -23.95 -10.87 10.82
C HIS A 107 -23.68 -12.29 11.35
N LYS A 108 -24.27 -12.63 12.51
CA LYS A 108 -24.09 -13.94 13.19
C LYS A 108 -24.33 -15.16 12.30
N LYS A 109 -25.28 -15.10 11.36
CA LYS A 109 -25.54 -16.19 10.39
C LYS A 109 -24.34 -16.46 9.47
N VAL A 110 -23.64 -15.40 9.06
CA VAL A 110 -22.45 -15.50 8.21
C VAL A 110 -21.29 -16.07 9.03
N LEU A 111 -21.12 -15.61 10.27
CA LEU A 111 -20.11 -16.14 11.19
C LEU A 111 -20.27 -17.64 11.43
N GLN A 112 -21.50 -18.10 11.70
CA GLN A 112 -21.77 -19.54 11.88
C GLN A 112 -21.41 -20.36 10.64
N ARG A 113 -21.68 -19.85 9.44
CA ARG A 113 -21.30 -20.53 8.19
C ARG A 113 -19.79 -20.59 7.98
N VAL A 114 -19.06 -19.52 8.31
CA VAL A 114 -17.59 -19.52 8.25
C VAL A 114 -17.01 -20.52 9.25
N GLN A 115 -17.53 -20.56 10.48
CA GLN A 115 -17.09 -21.53 11.49
C GLN A 115 -17.34 -22.98 11.02
N GLN A 116 -18.54 -23.26 10.49
CA GLN A 116 -18.85 -24.57 9.92
C GLN A 116 -17.93 -24.96 8.76
N GLU A 117 -17.62 -24.02 7.86
CA GLU A 117 -16.68 -24.28 6.76
C GLU A 117 -15.29 -24.66 7.28
N ILE A 118 -14.78 -23.95 8.29
CA ILE A 118 -13.48 -24.22 8.91
C ILE A 118 -13.51 -25.57 9.65
N ASP A 119 -14.55 -25.83 10.44
CA ASP A 119 -14.71 -27.07 11.21
C ASP A 119 -14.75 -28.30 10.29
N VAL A 120 -15.39 -28.19 9.13
CA VAL A 120 -15.51 -29.27 8.14
C VAL A 120 -14.19 -29.52 7.39
N LEU A 121 -13.46 -28.46 7.02
CA LEU A 121 -12.28 -28.58 6.15
C LEU A 121 -10.96 -28.74 6.90
N VAL A 122 -10.82 -28.09 8.05
CA VAL A 122 -9.58 -28.08 8.85
C VAL A 122 -9.71 -29.00 10.06
N GLY A 123 -10.90 -29.06 10.66
CA GLY A 123 -11.13 -29.73 11.94
C GLY A 123 -10.58 -28.94 13.14
N ASN A 124 -10.70 -29.52 14.33
CA ASN A 124 -10.27 -28.88 15.60
C ASN A 124 -8.88 -29.30 16.09
N GLU A 125 -8.19 -30.17 15.36
CA GLU A 125 -6.91 -30.74 15.81
C GLU A 125 -5.69 -29.93 15.36
N ARG A 126 -5.85 -29.02 14.40
CA ARG A 126 -4.74 -28.24 13.83
C ARG A 126 -5.11 -26.80 13.53
N PHE A 127 -4.10 -25.94 13.50
CA PHE A 127 -4.25 -24.57 13.00
C PHE A 127 -4.42 -24.54 11.48
N VAL A 128 -5.09 -23.49 10.99
CA VAL A 128 -5.25 -23.21 9.56
C VAL A 128 -3.89 -22.94 8.94
N VAL A 129 -3.55 -23.64 7.87
CA VAL A 129 -2.32 -23.46 7.10
C VAL A 129 -2.65 -22.77 5.78
N GLU A 130 -1.66 -22.10 5.17
CA GLU A 130 -1.83 -21.39 3.90
C GLU A 130 -2.41 -22.29 2.79
N SER A 131 -2.07 -23.58 2.78
CA SER A 131 -2.60 -24.56 1.83
C SER A 131 -4.13 -24.72 1.92
N ASP A 132 -4.72 -24.50 3.08
CA ASP A 132 -6.16 -24.65 3.35
C ASP A 132 -6.97 -23.47 2.81
N ILE A 133 -6.35 -22.30 2.67
CA ILE A 133 -7.01 -21.07 2.22
C ILE A 133 -7.74 -21.31 0.89
N ARG A 134 -7.15 -22.13 -0.01
CA ARG A 134 -7.75 -22.49 -1.31
C ARG A 134 -9.10 -23.19 -1.19
N HIS A 135 -9.32 -23.95 -0.12
CA HIS A 135 -10.54 -24.70 0.12
C HIS A 135 -11.59 -23.89 0.91
N LEU A 136 -11.16 -22.84 1.62
CA LEU A 136 -12.02 -21.95 2.41
C LEU A 136 -12.70 -20.88 1.52
N VAL A 137 -13.57 -21.31 0.62
CA VAL A 137 -14.19 -20.47 -0.41
C VAL A 137 -15.11 -19.41 0.21
N TYR A 138 -15.88 -19.76 1.23
CA TYR A 138 -16.80 -18.85 1.88
C TYR A 138 -16.06 -17.80 2.71
N LEU A 139 -15.01 -18.19 3.44
CA LEU A 139 -14.12 -17.23 4.11
C LEU A 139 -13.50 -16.23 3.12
N GLN A 140 -13.00 -16.71 1.97
CA GLN A 140 -12.50 -15.82 0.91
C GLN A 140 -13.58 -14.86 0.40
N ALA A 141 -14.81 -15.34 0.23
CA ALA A 141 -15.93 -14.51 -0.20
C ALA A 141 -16.25 -13.42 0.84
N VAL A 142 -16.20 -13.73 2.13
CA VAL A 142 -16.39 -12.75 3.22
C VAL A 142 -15.30 -11.68 3.20
N VAL A 143 -14.03 -12.07 3.04
CA VAL A 143 -12.93 -11.11 2.93
C VAL A 143 -13.08 -10.21 1.71
N LYS A 144 -13.42 -10.79 0.55
CA LYS A 144 -13.68 -10.03 -0.69
C LYS A 144 -14.84 -9.05 -0.52
N GLU A 145 -15.94 -9.47 0.10
CA GLU A 145 -17.09 -8.62 0.35
C GLU A 145 -16.78 -7.50 1.36
N THR A 146 -15.96 -7.80 2.37
CA THR A 146 -15.46 -6.79 3.31
C THR A 146 -14.67 -5.72 2.58
N LEU A 147 -13.73 -6.10 1.71
CA LEU A 147 -12.92 -5.16 0.94
C LEU A 147 -13.74 -4.39 -0.10
N ARG A 148 -14.83 -5.00 -0.64
CA ARG A 148 -15.78 -4.31 -1.52
C ARG A 148 -16.54 -3.20 -0.81
N LEU A 149 -16.93 -3.42 0.45
CA LEU A 149 -17.67 -2.46 1.27
C LEU A 149 -16.75 -1.41 1.93
N TYR A 150 -15.59 -1.84 2.40
CA TYR A 150 -14.63 -1.04 3.16
C TYR A 150 -13.22 -1.22 2.59
N PRO A 151 -12.91 -0.58 1.46
CA PRO A 151 -11.54 -0.58 0.94
C PRO A 151 -10.61 0.16 1.91
N ALA A 152 -9.41 -0.38 2.15
CA ALA A 152 -8.41 0.25 3.03
C ALA A 152 -8.00 1.65 2.54
N ALA A 153 -8.11 1.92 1.23
CA ALA A 153 -7.89 3.23 0.63
C ALA A 153 -9.18 3.68 -0.09
N PRO A 154 -10.14 4.31 0.61
CA PRO A 154 -11.42 4.74 0.01
C PRO A 154 -11.23 5.86 -1.02
N THR A 155 -10.20 6.68 -0.86
CA THR A 155 -9.68 7.56 -1.92
C THR A 155 -8.49 6.86 -2.56
N SER A 156 -8.64 6.44 -3.82
CA SER A 156 -7.49 6.00 -4.63
C SER A 156 -6.38 7.05 -4.55
N LEU A 157 -5.12 6.62 -4.49
CA LEU A 157 -3.97 7.53 -4.43
C LEU A 157 -4.10 8.55 -5.56
N SER A 158 -3.99 9.84 -5.21
CA SER A 158 -4.08 10.93 -6.19
C SER A 158 -3.06 10.72 -7.29
N VAL A 159 -3.52 10.29 -8.46
CA VAL A 159 -2.66 10.08 -9.62
C VAL A 159 -2.26 11.45 -10.17
N ILE A 160 -0.96 11.74 -10.15
CA ILE A 160 -0.41 12.90 -10.82
C ILE A 160 -0.31 12.55 -12.30
N TRP A 161 -1.21 13.11 -13.11
CA TRP A 161 -1.16 12.93 -14.55
C TRP A 161 -0.04 13.76 -15.15
N PRO A 162 0.90 13.16 -15.90
CA PRO A 162 1.91 13.92 -16.61
C PRO A 162 1.23 14.84 -17.63
N ARG A 163 1.81 16.03 -17.81
CA ARG A 163 1.25 17.13 -18.62
C ARG A 163 1.02 16.75 -20.10
N ASN A 164 1.65 15.68 -20.57
CA ASN A 164 1.58 15.18 -21.96
C ASN A 164 0.77 13.87 -22.08
N SER A 165 -0.14 13.60 -21.14
CA SER A 165 -0.98 12.41 -21.23
C SER A 165 -2.00 12.54 -22.37
N LEU A 166 -2.13 11.49 -23.19
CA LEU A 166 -3.07 11.38 -24.32
C LEU A 166 -4.52 11.73 -23.95
N ILE A 167 -4.87 11.63 -22.67
CA ILE A 167 -6.19 11.96 -22.14
C ILE A 167 -6.41 13.48 -22.09
N LEU A 168 -5.37 14.26 -21.76
CA LEU A 168 -5.44 15.72 -21.76
C LEU A 168 -5.45 16.28 -23.19
N GLU A 169 -4.66 15.68 -24.09
CA GLU A 169 -4.67 16.02 -25.52
C GLU A 169 -6.05 15.79 -26.14
N LYS A 170 -6.63 14.58 -25.97
CA LYS A 170 -7.99 14.29 -26.43
C LYS A 170 -9.05 15.19 -25.78
N ARG A 171 -8.86 15.59 -24.52
CA ARG A 171 -9.78 16.52 -23.84
C ARG A 171 -9.69 17.93 -24.40
N GLU A 172 -8.49 18.41 -24.75
CA GLU A 172 -8.30 19.69 -25.42
C GLU A 172 -8.84 19.68 -26.86
N GLU A 173 -8.59 18.61 -27.62
CA GLU A 173 -9.16 18.43 -28.96
C GLU A 173 -10.69 18.47 -28.92
N MET A 174 -11.31 17.70 -28.02
CA MET A 174 -12.76 17.69 -27.85
C MET A 174 -13.31 19.06 -27.39
N SER A 175 -12.60 19.77 -26.52
CA SER A 175 -12.96 21.14 -26.11
C SER A 175 -12.90 22.13 -27.29
N ASN A 176 -11.87 22.02 -28.14
CA ASN A 176 -11.71 22.85 -29.33
C ASN A 176 -12.77 22.53 -30.39
N VAL A 177 -13.12 21.25 -30.57
CA VAL A 177 -14.25 20.84 -31.44
C VAL A 177 -15.57 21.43 -30.93
N LEU A 178 -15.85 21.34 -29.62
CA LEU A 178 -17.07 21.89 -29.03
C LEU A 178 -17.13 23.43 -29.12
N ARG A 179 -16.00 24.13 -28.95
CA ARG A 179 -15.93 25.58 -29.21
C ARG A 179 -16.20 25.93 -30.67
N LYS A 180 -15.66 25.14 -31.61
CA LYS A 180 -15.87 25.35 -33.05
C LYS A 180 -17.33 25.12 -33.45
N MET A 181 -17.99 24.10 -32.89
CA MET A 181 -19.44 23.89 -33.08
C MET A 181 -20.28 25.02 -32.49
N ARG A 182 -19.91 25.55 -31.32
CA ARG A 182 -20.60 26.70 -30.70
C ARG A 182 -20.40 28.00 -31.48
N ALA A 183 -19.24 28.19 -32.11
CA ALA A 183 -18.96 29.37 -32.94
C ALA A 183 -19.56 29.29 -34.36
N GLY A 184 -19.77 28.08 -34.89
CA GLY A 184 -20.31 27.86 -36.24
C GLY A 184 -21.85 27.92 -36.35
N GLY A 185 -22.58 27.91 -35.23
CA GLY A 185 -24.06 27.91 -35.22
C GLY A 185 -24.74 29.26 -35.47
N GLY A 186 -24.01 30.28 -35.96
CA GLY A 186 -24.44 31.68 -35.99
C GLY A 186 -24.71 32.30 -37.35
N THR A 187 -24.79 31.55 -38.46
CA THR A 187 -25.08 32.15 -39.78
C THR A 187 -25.94 31.25 -40.69
N GLU A 188 -27.18 30.95 -40.31
CA GLU A 188 -28.19 30.66 -41.34
C GLU A 188 -29.64 30.85 -40.84
N LYS A 189 -30.05 32.11 -40.63
CA LYS A 189 -31.43 32.55 -40.86
C LYS A 189 -31.46 34.06 -41.06
N LYS A 190 -31.51 34.51 -42.32
CA LYS A 190 -32.50 35.48 -42.82
C LYS A 190 -32.30 35.77 -44.31
N LYS A 191 -33.32 35.34 -45.07
CA LYS A 191 -33.87 35.91 -46.31
C LYS A 191 -32.96 36.18 -47.49
#